data_AF-A0A1Y5ESV2-F1
#
_entry.id   AF-A0A1Y5ESV2-F1
#
_cell.length_a   1.000
_cell.length_b   1.000
_cell.length_c   1.000
_cell.angle_alpha   90.00
_cell.angle_beta   90.00
_cell.angle_gamma   90.00
#
_symmetry.space_group_name_H-M   'P 1'
#
loop_
_entity.id
_entity.type
_entity.pdbx_description
1 polymer ?
#
loop_
_entity_poly.entity_id
_entity_poly.type
_entity_poly.pdbx_seq_one_letter_code
_entity_poly.pdbx_strand_id
1 'polypeptide(L)'
;MNNSNVEAEVSFRFLSLDKFQAYSLVREIVSSTHEEHSENKCYVACVPLTQHNFEDINDYYVRQRIEIEACDILVSVNSDSRSGIADVPVIVNRMLKYIDCKLTFSFTAA
;
A
#
# COMPACT_ATOMS: atom_id res chain seq x y z
N MET A 1 19.60 2.37 -25.58
CA MET A 1 18.39 2.33 -24.74
C MET A 1 18.88 2.30 -23.30
N ASN A 2 18.82 3.43 -22.61
CA ASN A 2 19.20 3.49 -21.20
C ASN A 2 18.06 2.87 -20.40
N ASN A 3 18.23 1.62 -19.98
CA ASN A 3 17.40 1.04 -18.92
C ASN A 3 17.83 1.68 -17.60
N SER A 4 17.39 2.91 -17.35
CA SER A 4 17.21 3.34 -15.98
C SER A 4 16.13 2.42 -15.41
N ASN A 5 16.54 1.46 -14.58
CA ASN A 5 15.63 0.54 -13.91
C ASN A 5 14.83 1.37 -12.89
N VAL A 6 13.75 1.99 -13.36
CA VAL A 6 12.82 2.72 -12.51
C VAL A 6 12.03 1.66 -11.75
N GLU A 7 12.44 1.38 -10.52
CA GLU A 7 11.81 0.36 -9.68
C GLU A 7 10.62 0.99 -8.93
N ALA A 8 9.45 0.40 -9.11
CA ALA A 8 8.23 0.82 -8.44
C ALA A 8 8.07 0.03 -7.13
N GLU A 9 8.12 0.74 -6.01
CA GLU A 9 7.75 0.19 -4.72
C GLU A 9 6.23 0.18 -4.60
N VAL A 10 5.67 -0.92 -4.12
CA VAL A 10 4.21 -1.09 -4.00
C VAL A 10 3.85 -1.42 -2.57
N SER A 11 2.87 -0.72 -2.03
CA SER A 11 2.33 -0.94 -0.70
C SER A 11 0.81 -0.92 -0.69
N PHE A 12 0.19 -1.79 0.07
CA PHE A 12 -1.22 -1.69 0.43
C PHE A 12 -1.34 -0.80 1.68
N ARG A 13 -2.22 0.20 1.64
CA ARG A 13 -2.42 1.10 2.78
C ARG A 13 -3.85 1.05 3.28
N PHE A 14 -3.97 1.04 4.59
CA PHE A 14 -5.22 1.28 5.29
C PHE A 14 -5.21 2.75 5.73
N LEU A 15 -6.18 3.53 5.28
CA LEU A 15 -6.14 4.99 5.35
C LEU A 15 -6.86 5.56 6.58
N SER A 16 -7.67 4.76 7.26
CA SER A 16 -8.48 5.23 8.39
C SER A 16 -8.74 4.13 9.41
N LEU A 17 -7.67 3.56 9.96
CA LEU A 17 -7.78 2.60 11.04
C LEU A 17 -8.03 3.29 12.38
N ASP A 18 -8.76 2.62 13.27
CA ASP A 18 -8.76 2.98 14.69
C ASP A 18 -7.47 2.49 15.38
N LYS A 19 -7.29 2.91 16.65
CA LYS A 19 -6.11 2.55 17.43
C LYS A 19 -5.96 1.04 17.63
N PHE A 20 -7.04 0.31 17.86
CA PHE A 20 -6.96 -1.14 18.06
C PHE A 20 -6.59 -1.85 16.75
N GLN A 21 -7.17 -1.42 15.64
CA GLN A 21 -6.85 -1.92 14.31
C GLN A 21 -5.37 -1.68 13.98
N ALA A 22 -4.87 -0.45 14.06
CA ALA A 22 -3.48 -0.15 13.71
C ALA A 22 -2.44 -0.97 14.50
N TYR A 23 -2.66 -1.14 15.80
CA TYR A 23 -1.75 -1.89 16.67
C TYR A 23 -1.88 -3.41 16.55
N SER A 24 -3.05 -3.94 16.18
CA SER A 24 -3.22 -5.36 15.87
C SER A 24 -2.59 -5.70 14.51
N LEU A 25 -2.73 -4.84 13.51
CA LEU A 25 -2.18 -5.02 12.17
C LEU A 25 -0.67 -5.27 12.21
N VAL A 26 0.09 -4.44 12.95
CA VAL A 26 1.56 -4.60 13.05
C VAL A 26 2.02 -5.85 13.78
N ARG A 27 1.12 -6.55 14.49
CA ARG A 27 1.41 -7.85 15.12
C ARG A 27 1.03 -9.02 14.21
N GLU A 28 0.09 -8.81 13.32
CA GLU A 28 -0.48 -9.85 12.45
C GLU A 28 0.23 -9.91 11.10
N ILE A 29 0.61 -8.76 10.55
CA ILE A 29 1.23 -8.65 9.23
C ILE A 29 2.67 -8.16 9.38
N VAL A 30 3.63 -9.03 9.06
CA VAL A 30 5.06 -8.70 9.15
C VAL A 30 5.42 -7.57 8.18
N SER A 31 6.36 -6.72 8.60
CA SER A 31 6.86 -5.56 7.84
C SER A 31 5.84 -4.46 7.59
N SER A 32 4.71 -4.47 8.30
CA SER A 32 3.76 -3.37 8.29
C SER A 32 4.17 -2.26 9.26
N THR A 33 3.78 -1.04 8.92
CA THR A 33 3.98 0.16 9.75
C THR A 33 2.63 0.86 9.95
N HIS A 34 2.55 1.73 10.95
CA HIS A 34 1.43 2.63 11.12
C HIS A 34 1.90 3.99 11.61
N GLU A 35 1.17 5.02 11.23
CA GLU A 35 1.39 6.41 11.65
C GLU A 35 0.05 7.04 12.04
N GLU A 36 0.08 7.88 13.08
CA GLU A 36 -1.11 8.61 13.52
C GLU A 36 -1.33 9.84 12.64
N HIS A 37 -2.51 9.94 12.05
CA HIS A 37 -2.93 11.12 11.30
C HIS A 37 -3.61 12.12 12.27
N SER A 38 -2.79 12.99 12.87
CA SER A 38 -3.17 13.91 13.96
C SER A 38 -4.45 14.72 13.69
N GLU A 39 -4.71 15.10 12.45
CA GLU A 39 -5.89 15.91 12.08
C GLU A 39 -7.21 15.11 12.14
N ASN A 40 -7.17 13.83 11.76
CA ASN A 40 -8.37 13.00 11.58
C ASN A 40 -8.59 12.01 12.72
N LYS A 41 -7.67 11.97 13.70
CA LYS A 41 -7.67 11.03 14.83
C LYS A 41 -7.79 9.56 14.37
N CYS A 42 -7.20 9.25 13.22
CA CYS A 42 -7.13 7.91 12.66
C CYS A 42 -5.66 7.51 12.46
N TYR A 43 -5.44 6.25 12.14
CA TYR A 43 -4.12 5.71 11.82
C TYR A 43 -4.07 5.31 10.35
N VAL A 44 -2.98 5.67 9.70
CA VAL A 44 -2.64 5.17 8.37
C VAL A 44 -1.64 4.04 8.54
N ALA A 45 -1.98 2.83 8.09
CA ALA A 45 -1.07 1.71 8.07
C ALA A 45 -0.58 1.42 6.66
N CYS A 46 0.68 1.01 6.55
CA CYS A 46 1.32 0.69 5.27
C CYS A 46 1.88 -0.73 5.36
N VAL A 47 1.57 -1.56 4.36
CA VAL A 47 2.06 -2.92 4.22
C VAL A 47 2.71 -3.06 2.84
N PRO A 48 4.00 -3.41 2.74
CA PRO A 48 4.63 -3.68 1.44
C PRO A 48 3.82 -4.75 0.70
N LEU A 49 3.44 -4.55 -0.56
CA LEU A 49 2.62 -5.54 -1.26
C LEU A 49 3.52 -6.63 -1.85
N THR A 50 3.59 -7.78 -1.18
CA THR A 50 4.40 -8.93 -1.59
C THR A 50 3.54 -10.19 -1.67
N GLN A 51 4.06 -11.27 -2.28
CA GLN A 51 3.33 -12.54 -2.29
C GLN A 51 3.15 -13.11 -0.88
N HIS A 52 4.06 -12.78 0.06
CA HIS A 52 4.04 -13.35 1.41
C HIS A 52 2.93 -12.78 2.29
N ASN A 53 2.59 -11.51 2.13
CA ASN A 53 1.56 -10.85 2.94
C ASN A 53 0.26 -10.60 2.18
N PHE A 54 0.13 -11.10 0.95
CA PHE A 54 -1.06 -10.95 0.14
C PHE A 54 -2.31 -11.51 0.86
N GLU A 55 -2.21 -12.74 1.37
CA GLU A 55 -3.31 -13.39 2.07
C GLU A 55 -3.60 -12.69 3.41
N ASP A 56 -2.56 -12.35 4.16
CA ASP A 56 -2.69 -11.65 5.45
C ASP A 56 -3.40 -10.29 5.30
N ILE A 57 -3.08 -9.51 4.25
CA ILE A 57 -3.74 -8.22 3.95
C ILE A 57 -5.23 -8.46 3.69
N ASN A 58 -5.57 -9.44 2.86
CA ASN A 58 -6.94 -9.76 2.51
C ASN A 58 -7.75 -10.24 3.73
N ASP A 59 -7.18 -11.14 4.53
CA ASP A 59 -7.81 -11.68 5.72
C ASP A 59 -8.02 -10.59 6.78
N TYR A 60 -7.05 -9.69 6.94
CA TYR A 60 -7.18 -8.52 7.80
C TYR A 60 -8.28 -7.58 7.32
N TYR A 61 -8.30 -7.23 6.02
CA TYR A 61 -9.31 -6.36 5.41
C TYR A 61 -10.73 -6.88 5.65
N VAL A 62 -10.99 -8.17 5.36
CA VAL A 62 -12.30 -8.79 5.51
C VAL A 62 -12.72 -8.87 6.98
N ARG A 63 -11.81 -9.32 7.85
CA ARG A 63 -12.10 -9.53 9.28
C ARG A 63 -12.38 -8.22 10.01
N GLN A 64 -11.62 -7.16 9.71
CA GLN A 64 -11.80 -5.84 10.31
C GLN A 64 -12.92 -5.02 9.66
N ARG A 65 -13.52 -5.53 8.57
CA ARG A 65 -14.59 -4.85 7.81
C ARG A 65 -14.18 -3.46 7.37
N ILE A 66 -12.99 -3.37 6.80
CA ILE A 66 -12.46 -2.10 6.28
C ILE A 66 -13.33 -1.65 5.11
N GLU A 67 -13.71 -0.37 5.11
CA GLU A 67 -14.43 0.24 3.99
C GLU A 67 -13.53 0.31 2.76
N ILE A 68 -14.11 0.13 1.58
CA ILE A 68 -13.34 0.08 0.34
C ILE A 68 -12.65 1.41 0.04
N GLU A 69 -13.26 2.52 0.45
CA GLU A 69 -12.72 3.87 0.36
C GLU A 69 -11.61 4.15 1.39
N ALA A 70 -11.53 3.34 2.44
CA ALA A 70 -10.56 3.44 3.54
C ALA A 70 -9.27 2.64 3.28
N CYS A 71 -9.00 2.24 2.03
CA CYS A 71 -7.74 1.65 1.63
C CYS A 71 -7.32 2.06 0.22
N ASP A 72 -6.03 1.87 -0.09
CA ASP A 72 -5.51 1.98 -1.45
C ASP A 72 -4.27 1.13 -1.67
N ILE A 73 -3.89 0.97 -2.94
CA ILE A 73 -2.58 0.46 -3.32
C ILE A 73 -1.74 1.65 -3.76
N LEU A 74 -0.70 1.96 -2.99
CA LEU A 74 0.30 2.95 -3.32
C LEU A 74 1.38 2.35 -4.21
N VAL A 75 1.58 2.96 -5.37
CA VAL A 75 2.72 2.70 -6.26
C VAL A 75 3.64 3.93 -6.20
N SER A 76 4.81 3.75 -5.59
CA SER A 76 5.82 4.79 -5.43
C SER A 76 6.98 4.55 -6.38
N VAL A 77 7.29 5.57 -7.17
CA VAL A 77 8.38 5.54 -8.14
C VAL A 77 9.41 6.58 -7.76
N ASN A 78 10.65 6.14 -7.54
CA ASN A 78 11.77 7.05 -7.33
C ASN A 78 12.66 7.05 -8.59
N SER A 79 12.89 8.23 -9.17
CA SER A 79 13.70 8.34 -10.38
C SER A 79 14.56 9.60 -10.37
N ASP A 80 15.85 9.42 -10.68
CA ASP A 80 16.78 10.51 -10.94
C ASP A 80 16.59 11.12 -12.34
N SER A 81 15.66 10.57 -13.14
CA SER A 81 15.36 11.03 -14.50
C SER A 81 14.11 11.91 -14.52
N ARG A 82 14.15 13.02 -15.27
CA ARG A 82 12.96 13.89 -15.50
C ARG A 82 11.79 13.19 -16.20
N SER A 83 12.05 12.06 -16.85
CA SER A 83 11.05 11.26 -17.54
C SER A 83 11.49 9.79 -17.56
N GLY A 84 10.54 8.89 -17.37
CA GLY A 84 10.74 7.46 -17.44
C GLY A 84 9.41 6.73 -17.58
N ILE A 85 9.49 5.42 -17.77
CA ILE A 85 8.35 4.51 -17.74
C ILE A 85 8.64 3.51 -16.64
N ALA A 86 7.69 3.34 -15.73
CA ALA A 86 7.75 2.34 -14.66
C ALA A 86 6.62 1.34 -14.88
N ASP A 87 6.95 0.06 -14.95
CA ASP A 87 5.96 -0.99 -15.04
C ASP A 87 5.37 -1.27 -13.65
N VAL A 88 4.04 -1.28 -13.56
CA VAL A 88 3.35 -1.64 -12.32
C VAL A 88 3.42 -3.15 -12.13
N PRO A 89 3.92 -3.66 -10.99
CA PRO A 89 3.99 -5.09 -10.73
C PRO A 89 2.63 -5.80 -10.84
N VAL A 90 2.61 -7.00 -11.45
CA VAL A 90 1.38 -7.80 -11.68
C VAL A 90 0.62 -8.12 -10.38
N ILE A 91 1.30 -8.12 -9.23
CA ILE A 91 0.66 -8.33 -7.93
C ILE A 91 -0.39 -7.26 -7.61
N VAL A 92 -0.25 -6.04 -8.14
CA VAL A 92 -1.26 -4.98 -8.02
C VAL A 92 -2.58 -5.42 -8.65
N ASN A 93 -2.52 -5.89 -9.89
CA ASN A 93 -3.70 -6.39 -10.60
C ASN A 93 -4.32 -7.62 -9.93
N ARG A 94 -3.51 -8.41 -9.22
CA ARG A 94 -4.03 -9.52 -8.41
C ARG A 94 -4.78 -8.97 -7.20
N MET A 95 -4.19 -8.05 -6.46
CA MET A 95 -4.81 -7.49 -5.25
C MET A 95 -6.12 -6.77 -5.57
N LEU A 96 -6.18 -6.00 -6.66
CA LEU A 96 -7.41 -5.34 -7.11
C LEU A 96 -8.58 -6.28 -7.43
N LYS A 97 -8.30 -7.55 -7.75
CA LYS A 97 -9.36 -8.56 -7.94
C LYS A 97 -9.96 -9.05 -6.62
N TYR A 98 -9.23 -8.89 -5.51
CA TYR A 98 -9.68 -9.29 -4.17
C TYR A 98 -10.25 -8.09 -3.42
N ILE A 99 -9.55 -6.95 -3.48
CA ILE A 99 -9.93 -5.70 -2.83
C ILE A 99 -9.94 -4.62 -3.91
N ASP A 100 -11.13 -4.23 -4.36
CA ASP A 100 -11.34 -3.22 -5.42
C ASP A 100 -11.15 -1.79 -4.88
N CYS A 101 -9.99 -1.54 -4.26
CA CYS A 101 -9.63 -0.24 -3.73
C CYS A 101 -8.94 0.63 -4.79
N LYS A 102 -8.84 1.93 -4.51
CA LYS A 102 -8.20 2.87 -5.44
C LYS A 102 -6.70 2.58 -5.59
N LEU A 103 -6.15 3.01 -6.72
CA LEU A 103 -4.70 3.10 -6.95
C LEU A 103 -4.22 4.52 -6.69
N THR A 104 -3.20 4.66 -5.85
CA THR A 104 -2.52 5.93 -5.61
C THR A 104 -1.11 5.86 -6.19
N PHE A 105 -0.74 6.86 -6.98
CA PHE A 105 0.58 6.96 -7.57
C PHE A 105 1.36 8.08 -6.90
N SER A 106 2.60 7.79 -6.52
CA SER A 106 3.55 8.76 -6.01
C SER A 106 4.81 8.71 -6.86
N PHE A 107 5.36 9.86 -7.19
CA PHE A 107 6.65 9.94 -7.84
C PHE A 107 7.47 11.07 -7.23
N THR A 108 8.76 10.80 -7.07
CA THR A 108 9.75 11.83 -6.72
C THR A 108 10.67 11.98 -7.91
N ALA A 109 10.76 13.21 -8.42
CA ALA A 109 11.69 13.59 -9.48
C ALA A 109 12.68 14.60 -8.91
N ALA A 110 13.98 14.34 -9.09
CA ALA A 110 15.05 15.26 -8.73
C ALA A 110 15.25 16.38 -9.78
#